data_AF-Q20170-F1
#
_entry.id   AF-Q20170-F1
#
_cell.length_a   1.000
_cell.length_b   1.000
_cell.length_c   1.000
_cell.angle_alpha   90.00
_cell.angle_beta   90.00
_cell.angle_gamma   90.00
#
_symmetry.space_group_name_H-M   'P 1'
#
loop_
_entity.id
_entity.type
_entity.pdbx_description
1 polymer ?
#
loop_
_entity_poly.entity_id
_entity_poly.type
_entity_poly.pdbx_seq_one_letter_code
_entity_poly.pdbx_strand_id
1 'polypeptide(L)'
;MLYHVEMFTIILLFGFSLADYCGSDQVPYGMEVHHSGVVRLMCSKPNCYDKNYSDCPERAESRHGCQKSNQWVGGFEKNIEGDLYTMCCEFEGLEKYAKVRYSDVRIRRGEFFEGEEKENDDGDVVKFDVIKDIRMHKDDEGQAYYNLTVLSFNCESIPDVKPAWYQKSQWPYFQFAKN
;
A
#
# COMPACT_ATOMS: atom_id res chain seq x y z
N MET A 1 17.96 57.08 10.65
CA MET A 1 17.83 57.19 9.18
C MET A 1 18.64 56.07 8.57
N LEU A 2 18.07 55.36 7.61
CA LEU A 2 18.65 54.25 6.83
C LEU A 2 18.56 52.88 7.50
N TYR A 3 17.40 52.21 7.46
CA TYR A 3 16.64 51.61 6.33
C TYR A 3 17.03 50.14 6.10
N HIS A 4 16.00 49.29 6.12
CA HIS A 4 15.87 48.07 5.31
C HIS A 4 16.78 46.88 5.71
N VAL A 5 16.31 45.67 6.03
CA VAL A 5 15.13 44.94 5.57
C VAL A 5 14.82 43.87 6.64
N GLU A 6 13.58 43.81 7.11
CA GLU A 6 13.10 42.63 7.84
C GLU A 6 13.10 41.45 6.88
N MET A 7 14.08 40.56 7.04
CA MET A 7 14.19 39.32 6.30
C MET A 7 13.08 38.37 6.78
N PHE A 8 11.86 38.56 6.26
CA PHE A 8 10.79 37.57 6.31
C PHE A 8 11.30 36.30 5.62
N THR A 9 11.90 35.44 6.41
CA THR A 9 12.40 34.13 5.99
C THR A 9 11.17 33.24 5.90
N ILE A 10 10.53 33.24 4.74
CA ILE A 10 9.54 32.22 4.38
C ILE A 10 10.35 30.93 4.23
N ILE A 11 10.53 30.21 5.34
CA ILE A 11 10.93 28.82 5.33
C ILE A 11 9.75 28.08 4.69
N LEU A 12 9.86 27.86 3.38
CA LEU A 12 9.13 26.81 2.69
C LEU A 12 9.51 25.52 3.43
N LEU A 13 8.66 25.12 4.38
CA LEU A 13 8.53 23.76 4.84
C LEU A 13 8.13 22.95 3.60
N PHE A 14 9.12 22.59 2.78
CA PHE A 14 9.00 21.50 1.83
C PHE A 14 8.61 20.30 2.70
N GLY A 15 7.32 19.99 2.68
CA GLY A 15 6.73 18.97 3.53
C GLY A 15 7.55 17.71 3.38
N PHE A 16 8.26 17.34 4.44
CA PHE A 16 8.62 15.94 4.63
C PHE A 16 7.28 15.23 4.79
N SER A 17 6.70 14.81 3.66
CA SER A 17 5.52 13.94 3.68
C SER A 17 5.97 12.66 4.37
N LEU A 18 5.56 12.51 5.62
CA LEU A 18 5.84 11.34 6.43
C LEU A 18 4.92 10.17 6.07
N ALA A 19 4.04 10.34 5.09
CA ALA A 19 3.06 9.36 4.70
C ALA A 19 3.03 9.19 3.18
N ASP A 20 2.69 7.98 2.74
CA ASP A 20 2.50 7.64 1.35
C ASP A 20 1.38 6.61 1.20
N TYR A 21 0.52 6.80 0.20
CA TYR A 21 -0.71 6.05 -0.02
C TYR A 21 -0.96 5.88 -1.50
N CYS A 22 -1.40 4.69 -1.93
CA CYS A 22 -1.77 4.46 -3.33
C CYS A 22 -3.12 5.07 -3.73
N GLY A 23 -3.89 5.62 -2.78
CA GLY A 23 -5.20 6.20 -3.06
C GLY A 23 -6.31 5.14 -3.15
N SER A 24 -7.37 5.44 -3.90
CA SER A 24 -8.62 4.66 -3.92
C SER A 24 -8.74 3.64 -5.05
N ASP A 25 -7.78 3.53 -5.94
CA ASP A 25 -7.89 2.64 -7.11
C ASP A 25 -6.58 1.95 -7.49
N GLN A 26 -5.58 2.00 -6.62
CA GLN A 26 -4.27 1.40 -6.83
C GLN A 26 -3.83 0.60 -5.61
N VAL A 27 -2.87 -0.30 -5.84
CA VAL A 27 -2.29 -1.20 -4.84
C VAL A 27 -0.78 -1.02 -4.81
N PRO A 28 -0.12 -1.14 -3.65
CA PRO A 28 1.33 -1.04 -3.59
C PRO A 28 1.99 -2.33 -4.06
N TYR A 29 2.63 -2.32 -5.22
CA TYR A 29 3.37 -3.46 -5.76
C TYR A 29 4.86 -3.42 -5.40
N GLY A 30 5.35 -2.28 -4.95
CA GLY A 30 6.75 -2.10 -4.56
C GLY A 30 6.98 -0.96 -3.58
N MET A 31 8.22 -0.85 -3.09
CA MET A 31 8.63 0.18 -2.14
C MET A 31 10.10 0.57 -2.38
N GLU A 32 10.38 1.86 -2.31
CA GLU A 32 11.72 2.43 -2.35
C GLU A 32 12.04 3.09 -0.99
N VAL A 33 13.28 2.93 -0.53
CA VAL A 33 13.86 3.79 0.51
C VAL A 33 14.97 4.60 -0.14
N HIS A 34 14.70 5.85 -0.47
CA HIS A 34 15.68 6.73 -1.09
C HIS A 34 16.94 6.89 -0.20
N HIS A 35 18.07 7.31 -0.77
CA HIS A 35 19.32 7.53 -0.03
C HIS A 35 19.17 8.48 1.17
N SER A 36 18.23 9.43 1.11
CA SER A 36 17.89 10.34 2.21
C SER A 36 17.10 9.69 3.35
N GLY A 37 16.60 8.45 3.18
CA GLY A 37 15.74 7.74 4.11
C GLY A 37 14.23 7.98 3.92
N VAL A 38 13.85 8.80 2.93
CA VAL A 38 12.45 8.97 2.51
C VAL A 38 11.96 7.64 1.92
N VAL A 39 10.81 7.18 2.39
CA VAL A 39 10.19 5.94 1.94
C VAL A 39 9.05 6.29 0.99
N ARG A 40 8.90 5.51 -0.09
CA ARG A 40 7.81 5.67 -1.06
C ARG A 40 7.26 4.33 -1.50
N LEU A 41 5.96 4.27 -1.74
CA LEU A 41 5.30 3.14 -2.39
C LEU A 41 5.36 3.33 -3.91
N MET A 42 5.49 2.22 -4.60
CA MET A 42 5.22 2.12 -6.03
C MET A 42 3.84 1.50 -6.17
N CYS A 43 2.94 2.24 -6.82
CA CYS A 43 1.52 1.91 -6.89
C CYS A 43 1.14 1.58 -8.34
N SER A 44 0.31 0.56 -8.51
CA SER A 44 -0.22 0.15 -9.81
C SER A 44 -1.72 -0.10 -9.73
N LYS A 45 -2.38 -0.12 -10.89
CA LYS A 45 -3.82 -0.38 -11.04
C LYS A 45 -4.02 -1.63 -11.90
N PRO A 46 -3.87 -2.84 -11.33
CA PRO A 46 -4.13 -4.06 -12.06
C PRO A 46 -5.59 -4.08 -12.49
N ASN A 47 -5.83 -4.24 -13.80
CA ASN A 47 -7.16 -4.12 -14.40
C ASN A 47 -8.18 -5.15 -13.86
N CYS A 48 -7.69 -6.29 -13.37
CA CYS A 48 -8.49 -7.37 -12.80
C CYS A 48 -8.97 -7.10 -11.36
N TYR A 49 -8.39 -6.09 -10.70
CA TYR A 49 -8.61 -5.84 -9.28
C TYR A 49 -9.32 -4.50 -9.08
N ASP A 50 -10.58 -4.57 -8.66
CA ASP A 50 -11.35 -3.39 -8.25
C ASP A 50 -11.17 -3.17 -6.74
N LYS A 51 -10.72 -1.98 -6.30
CA LYS A 51 -10.52 -1.68 -4.87
C LYS A 51 -11.80 -1.85 -4.04
N ASN A 52 -12.96 -1.86 -4.67
CA ASN A 52 -14.21 -2.24 -4.05
C ASN A 52 -14.17 -3.61 -3.32
N TYR A 53 -13.21 -4.46 -3.62
CA TYR A 53 -12.97 -5.68 -2.87
C TYR A 53 -12.31 -5.46 -1.49
N SER A 54 -11.61 -4.36 -1.28
CA SER A 54 -10.92 -4.02 -0.03
C SER A 54 -11.64 -2.95 0.80
N ASP A 55 -11.78 -3.21 2.09
CA ASP A 55 -12.16 -2.20 3.09
C ASP A 55 -10.91 -1.62 3.76
N CYS A 56 -10.73 -0.30 3.74
CA CYS A 56 -9.54 0.35 4.29
C CYS A 56 -9.95 1.32 5.40
N PRO A 57 -9.19 1.39 6.52
CA PRO A 57 -9.38 2.47 7.48
C PRO A 57 -9.06 3.83 6.84
N GLU A 58 -9.59 4.90 7.42
CA GLU A 58 -9.38 6.28 6.92
C GLU A 58 -7.90 6.72 6.95
N ARG A 59 -7.12 6.16 7.88
CA ARG A 59 -5.71 6.47 8.08
C ARG A 59 -4.92 5.22 8.47
N ALA A 60 -3.60 5.33 8.51
CA ALA A 60 -2.75 4.28 9.04
C ALA A 60 -2.89 4.17 10.57
N GLU A 61 -3.11 2.95 11.06
CA GLU A 61 -3.37 2.71 12.49
C GLU A 61 -2.49 1.59 13.07
N SER A 62 -1.94 0.71 12.24
CA SER A 62 -1.19 -0.44 12.72
C SER A 62 0.30 -0.15 12.88
N ARG A 63 0.78 -0.08 14.12
CA ARG A 63 2.22 0.04 14.43
C ARG A 63 3.03 -1.23 14.13
N HIS A 64 2.36 -2.39 14.05
CA HIS A 64 3.01 -3.69 13.92
C HIS A 64 2.81 -4.35 12.55
N GLY A 65 2.40 -3.57 11.55
CA GLY A 65 2.12 -4.05 10.20
C GLY A 65 0.76 -4.74 10.05
N CYS A 66 0.51 -5.32 8.89
CA CYS A 66 -0.74 -5.96 8.51
C CYS A 66 -0.68 -7.46 8.77
N GLN A 67 -1.04 -7.82 10.01
CA GLN A 67 -0.84 -9.16 10.55
C GLN A 67 -1.97 -10.12 10.22
N LYS A 68 -3.21 -9.63 10.01
CA LYS A 68 -4.32 -10.53 9.69
C LYS A 68 -4.11 -11.17 8.32
N SER A 69 -4.73 -12.32 8.18
CA SER A 69 -4.59 -13.18 7.02
C SER A 69 -5.31 -12.61 5.78
N ASN A 70 -6.41 -11.89 6.01
CA ASN A 70 -7.17 -11.14 5.03
C ASN A 70 -6.68 -9.69 4.82
N GLN A 71 -5.51 -9.31 5.33
CA GLN A 71 -5.00 -7.94 5.26
C GLN A 71 -3.82 -7.77 4.32
N TRP A 72 -3.75 -6.59 3.72
CA TRP A 72 -2.61 -6.10 2.93
C TRP A 72 -2.38 -4.60 3.16
N VAL A 73 -1.26 -4.07 2.66
CA VAL A 73 -0.93 -2.65 2.81
C VAL A 73 -1.69 -1.81 1.78
N GLY A 74 -2.36 -0.74 2.22
CA GLY A 74 -2.86 0.31 1.33
C GLY A 74 -2.03 1.61 1.37
N GLY A 75 -1.16 1.75 2.37
CA GLY A 75 -0.37 2.95 2.63
C GLY A 75 0.32 2.91 3.99
N PHE A 76 1.05 3.96 4.32
CA PHE A 76 1.67 4.13 5.64
C PHE A 76 1.79 5.61 6.03
N GLU A 77 2.02 5.85 7.31
CA GLU A 77 2.47 7.14 7.85
C GLU A 77 3.59 6.93 8.87
N LYS A 78 4.45 7.93 9.04
CA LYS A 78 5.42 8.00 10.13
C LYS A 78 5.02 9.10 11.09
N ASN A 79 5.14 8.83 12.38
CA ASN A 79 4.98 9.87 13.38
C ASN A 79 6.26 10.74 13.49
N ILE A 80 6.22 11.75 14.37
CA ILE A 80 7.36 12.65 14.60
C ILE A 80 8.59 11.95 15.20
N GLU A 81 8.39 10.81 15.86
CA GLU A 81 9.46 9.97 16.44
C GLU A 81 10.10 9.05 15.38
N GLY A 82 9.50 8.98 14.18
CA GLY A 82 9.94 8.15 13.06
C GLY A 82 9.37 6.74 13.05
N ASP A 83 8.45 6.41 13.96
CA ASP A 83 7.75 5.11 13.97
C ASP A 83 6.80 5.00 12.79
N LEU A 84 6.80 3.84 12.12
CA LEU A 84 5.93 3.53 10.99
C LEU A 84 4.59 2.97 11.48
N TYR A 85 3.50 3.55 10.99
CA TYR A 85 2.14 3.05 11.09
C TYR A 85 1.67 2.65 9.68
N THR A 86 1.06 1.48 9.56
CA THR A 86 0.60 0.93 8.28
C THR A 86 -0.92 1.01 8.19
N MET A 87 -1.42 1.37 7.01
CA MET A 87 -2.84 1.29 6.66
C MET A 87 -3.13 -0.11 6.13
N CYS A 88 -3.83 -0.90 6.94
CA CYS A 88 -4.14 -2.29 6.63
C CYS A 88 -5.54 -2.40 6.08
N CYS A 89 -5.63 -2.56 4.76
CA CYS A 89 -6.90 -2.82 4.10
C CYS A 89 -7.25 -4.31 4.22
N GLU A 90 -8.54 -4.64 4.30
CA GLU A 90 -9.06 -5.99 4.46
C GLU A 90 -9.73 -6.45 3.16
N PHE A 91 -9.32 -7.61 2.66
CA PHE A 91 -9.95 -8.30 1.54
C PHE A 91 -10.22 -9.76 1.92
N GLU A 92 -11.49 -10.13 2.04
CA GLU A 92 -11.93 -11.46 2.49
C GLU A 92 -11.35 -12.60 1.63
N GLY A 93 -11.17 -12.38 0.32
CA GLY A 93 -10.64 -13.37 -0.60
C GLY A 93 -9.11 -13.46 -0.68
N LEU A 94 -8.36 -12.67 0.11
CA LEU A 94 -6.93 -12.48 -0.11
C LEU A 94 -6.15 -13.81 -0.11
N GLU A 95 -6.33 -14.65 0.91
CA GLU A 95 -5.63 -15.94 1.02
C GLU A 95 -6.08 -16.98 -0.01
N LYS A 96 -7.28 -16.79 -0.57
CA LYS A 96 -7.83 -17.68 -1.59
C LYS A 96 -7.22 -17.37 -2.96
N TYR A 97 -6.97 -16.09 -3.24
CA TYR A 97 -6.57 -15.61 -4.56
C TYR A 97 -5.10 -15.18 -4.64
N ALA A 98 -4.42 -15.06 -3.51
CA ALA A 98 -3.02 -14.67 -3.45
C ALA A 98 -2.18 -15.64 -2.60
N LYS A 99 -0.91 -15.79 -2.96
CA LYS A 99 0.06 -16.64 -2.25
C LYS A 99 1.30 -15.85 -1.91
N VAL A 100 1.93 -16.13 -0.76
CA VAL A 100 3.21 -15.52 -0.41
C VAL A 100 4.24 -15.86 -1.48
N ARG A 101 4.79 -14.82 -2.12
CA ARG A 101 5.88 -14.93 -3.09
C ARG A 101 7.22 -14.74 -2.42
N TYR A 102 7.33 -13.68 -1.62
CA TYR A 102 8.52 -13.33 -0.88
C TYR A 102 8.15 -12.98 0.56
N SER A 103 8.97 -13.44 1.49
CA SER A 103 8.87 -13.11 2.91
C SER A 103 10.18 -12.49 3.38
N ASP A 104 10.10 -11.49 4.24
CA ASP A 104 11.25 -10.81 4.84
C ASP A 104 12.22 -10.22 3.82
N VAL A 105 11.67 -9.63 2.75
CA VAL A 105 12.47 -8.84 1.80
C VAL A 105 12.94 -7.59 2.51
N ARG A 106 14.23 -7.56 2.86
CA ARG A 106 14.86 -6.44 3.55
C ARG A 106 15.18 -5.31 2.57
N ILE A 107 14.73 -4.10 2.88
CA ILE A 107 15.02 -2.88 2.13
C ILE A 107 15.67 -1.87 3.08
N ARG A 108 16.90 -1.47 2.76
CA ARG A 108 17.67 -0.42 3.44
C ARG A 108 17.66 0.86 2.64
N ARG A 109 18.24 1.92 3.22
CA ARG A 109 18.44 3.20 2.50
C ARG A 109 19.22 2.98 1.20
N GLY A 110 18.72 3.54 0.11
CA GLY A 110 19.24 3.39 -1.25
C GLY A 110 18.80 2.11 -1.97
N GLU A 111 17.93 1.31 -1.36
CA GLU A 111 17.42 0.06 -1.94
C GLU A 111 15.92 0.22 -2.27
N PHE A 112 15.45 -0.63 -3.18
CA PHE A 112 14.04 -0.74 -3.53
C PHE A 112 13.67 -2.21 -3.78
N PHE A 113 12.38 -2.50 -3.68
CA PHE A 113 11.77 -3.73 -4.17
C PHE A 113 10.67 -3.36 -5.14
N GLU A 114 10.67 -4.00 -6.30
CA GLU A 114 9.64 -3.85 -7.33
C GLU A 114 9.01 -5.21 -7.61
N GLY A 115 7.69 -5.30 -7.44
CA GLY A 115 6.91 -6.49 -7.76
C GLY A 115 6.69 -6.65 -9.27
N GLU A 116 6.26 -7.84 -9.68
CA GLU A 116 5.97 -8.13 -11.08
C GLU A 116 4.47 -7.98 -11.40
N GLU A 117 4.17 -7.53 -12.63
CA GLU A 117 2.87 -7.70 -13.28
C GLU A 117 3.04 -8.58 -14.52
N LYS A 118 2.11 -9.52 -14.73
CA LYS A 118 2.09 -10.40 -15.89
C LYS A 118 0.81 -10.19 -16.66
N GLU A 119 0.95 -9.90 -17.95
CA GLU A 119 -0.15 -9.78 -18.90
C GLU A 119 -0.30 -11.05 -19.75
N ASN A 120 -1.51 -11.28 -20.26
CA ASN A 120 -1.76 -12.23 -21.36
C ASN A 120 -1.55 -11.54 -22.73
N ASP A 121 -1.79 -12.29 -23.81
CA ASP A 121 -1.63 -11.77 -25.18
C ASP A 121 -2.63 -10.65 -25.53
N ASP A 122 -3.73 -10.53 -24.78
CA ASP A 122 -4.75 -9.48 -24.93
C ASP A 122 -4.40 -8.19 -24.17
N GLY A 123 -3.32 -8.20 -23.38
CA GLY A 123 -2.89 -7.07 -22.52
C GLY A 123 -3.60 -7.02 -21.17
N ASP A 124 -4.34 -8.06 -20.79
CA ASP A 124 -4.97 -8.14 -19.47
C ASP A 124 -3.98 -8.65 -18.42
N VAL A 125 -3.92 -7.98 -17.26
CA VAL A 125 -3.12 -8.44 -16.13
C VAL A 125 -3.75 -9.72 -15.58
N VAL A 126 -3.04 -10.85 -15.70
CA VAL A 126 -3.46 -12.16 -15.17
C VAL A 126 -2.89 -12.42 -13.78
N LYS A 127 -1.82 -11.73 -13.41
CA LYS A 127 -1.14 -11.90 -12.13
C LYS A 127 -0.34 -10.65 -11.79
N PHE A 128 -0.38 -10.23 -10.53
CA PHE A 128 0.43 -9.11 -10.04
C PHE A 128 0.94 -9.37 -8.63
N ASP A 129 2.06 -8.77 -8.27
CA ASP A 129 2.58 -8.79 -6.91
C ASP A 129 2.04 -7.59 -6.10
N VAL A 130 1.82 -7.80 -4.80
CA VAL A 130 1.31 -6.77 -3.89
C VAL A 130 1.94 -6.88 -2.51
N ILE A 131 2.22 -5.74 -1.89
CA ILE A 131 2.78 -5.65 -0.55
C ILE A 131 1.70 -6.00 0.47
N LYS A 132 1.85 -7.16 1.10
CA LYS A 132 0.99 -7.61 2.20
C LYS A 132 1.32 -6.92 3.51
N ASP A 133 2.61 -6.76 3.80
CA ASP A 133 3.05 -6.25 5.10
C ASP A 133 4.35 -5.46 4.97
N ILE A 134 4.50 -4.43 5.81
CA ILE A 134 5.71 -3.62 5.97
C ILE A 134 6.02 -3.57 7.47
N ARG A 135 7.21 -4.05 7.85
CA ARG A 135 7.70 -3.96 9.23
C ARG A 135 8.99 -3.17 9.30
N MET A 136 8.99 -2.09 10.07
CA MET A 136 10.16 -1.26 10.29
C MET A 136 11.00 -1.80 11.45
N HIS A 137 12.31 -1.79 11.27
CA HIS A 137 13.31 -2.15 12.27
C HIS A 137 14.45 -1.13 12.26
N LYS A 138 15.34 -1.21 13.25
CA LYS A 138 16.62 -0.48 13.29
C LYS A 138 17.75 -1.50 13.39
N ASP A 139 18.85 -1.25 12.70
CA ASP A 139 20.08 -2.04 12.86
C ASP A 139 20.90 -1.58 14.08
N ASP A 140 22.06 -2.19 14.29
CA ASP A 140 22.95 -1.90 15.41
C ASP A 140 23.52 -0.46 15.36
N GLU A 141 23.49 0.19 14.19
CA GLU A 141 23.89 1.59 14.00
C GLU A 141 22.72 2.57 14.15
N GLY A 142 21.52 2.05 14.45
CA GLY A 142 20.28 2.83 14.58
C GLY A 142 19.65 3.23 13.25
N GLN A 143 20.16 2.72 12.11
CA GLN A 143 19.58 2.99 10.80
C GLN A 143 18.34 2.14 10.56
N ALA A 144 17.30 2.78 10.04
CA ALA A 144 16.05 2.11 9.72
C ALA A 144 16.19 1.19 8.51
N TYR A 145 15.65 -0.02 8.61
CA TYR A 145 15.39 -0.92 7.48
C TYR A 145 13.98 -1.50 7.58
N TYR A 146 13.47 -2.01 6.46
CA TYR A 146 12.10 -2.51 6.37
C TYR A 146 12.11 -3.94 5.86
N ASN A 147 11.28 -4.79 6.44
CA ASN A 147 11.03 -6.13 5.94
C ASN A 147 9.65 -6.15 5.29
N LEU A 148 9.60 -6.51 4.01
CA LEU A 148 8.35 -6.68 3.28
C LEU A 148 7.89 -8.14 3.27
N THR A 149 6.58 -8.34 3.28
CA THR A 149 5.95 -9.57 2.79
C THR A 149 5.20 -9.25 1.51
N VAL A 150 5.43 -10.03 0.46
CA VAL A 150 4.86 -9.81 -0.87
C VAL A 150 4.01 -11.00 -1.26
N LEU A 151 2.77 -10.74 -1.63
CA LEU A 151 1.86 -11.74 -2.17
C LEU A 151 1.88 -11.67 -3.70
N SER A 152 1.77 -12.81 -4.34
CA SER A 152 1.45 -12.94 -5.77
C SER A 152 -0.03 -13.21 -5.90
N PHE A 153 -0.75 -12.26 -6.46
CA PHE A 153 -2.20 -12.27 -6.63
C PHE A 153 -2.55 -12.84 -8.01
N ASN A 154 -3.43 -13.84 -8.06
CA ASN A 154 -3.88 -14.45 -9.31
C ASN A 154 -5.26 -13.90 -9.71
N CYS A 155 -5.27 -13.06 -10.75
CA CYS A 155 -6.49 -12.41 -11.25
C CYS A 155 -7.51 -13.43 -11.76
N GLU A 156 -7.06 -14.48 -12.45
CA GLU A 156 -7.93 -15.51 -13.05
C GLU A 156 -8.71 -16.30 -11.98
N SER A 157 -8.29 -16.23 -10.72
CA SER A 157 -8.96 -16.91 -9.62
C SER A 157 -10.07 -16.07 -8.97
N ILE A 158 -10.13 -14.76 -9.23
CA ILE A 158 -11.14 -13.86 -8.68
C ILE A 158 -12.47 -14.10 -9.41
N PRO A 159 -13.59 -14.30 -8.69
CA PRO A 159 -14.90 -14.37 -9.32
C PRO A 159 -15.26 -13.03 -9.97
N ASP A 160 -15.77 -13.06 -11.20
CA ASP A 160 -16.29 -11.86 -11.89
C ASP A 160 -17.44 -11.19 -11.13
N VAL A 161 -18.17 -11.97 -10.32
CA VAL A 161 -19.32 -11.51 -9.55
C VAL A 161 -18.87 -11.09 -8.15
N LYS A 162 -19.03 -9.80 -7.84
CA LYS A 162 -18.80 -9.27 -6.48
C LYS A 162 -19.62 -10.04 -5.44
N PRO A 163 -19.09 -10.30 -4.23
CA PRO A 163 -19.81 -11.06 -3.22
C PRO A 163 -21.11 -10.37 -2.79
N ALA A 164 -22.12 -11.14 -2.40
CA ALA A 164 -23.47 -10.63 -2.13
C ALA A 164 -23.53 -9.62 -0.97
N TRP A 165 -22.66 -9.77 0.04
CA TRP A 165 -22.55 -8.81 1.14
C TRP A 165 -22.06 -7.44 0.65
N TYR A 166 -21.13 -7.43 -0.32
CA TYR A 166 -20.60 -6.20 -0.89
C TYR A 166 -21.71 -5.49 -1.69
N GLN A 167 -22.43 -6.23 -2.53
CA GLN A 167 -23.58 -5.71 -3.25
C GLN A 167 -24.64 -5.12 -2.30
N LYS A 168 -24.83 -5.72 -1.11
CA LYS A 168 -25.73 -5.22 -0.04
C LYS A 168 -25.27 -3.92 0.61
N SER A 169 -23.96 -3.69 0.68
CA SER A 169 -23.38 -2.49 1.30
C SER A 169 -23.42 -1.27 0.37
N GLN A 170 -23.49 -1.49 -0.95
CA GLN A 170 -23.48 -0.40 -1.93
C GLN A 170 -24.90 0.11 -2.19
N TRP A 171 -25.09 1.41 -1.98
CA TRP A 171 -26.33 2.10 -2.31
C TRP A 171 -26.33 2.46 -3.82
N PRO A 172 -27.44 2.27 -4.55
CA PRO A 172 -28.69 1.63 -4.15
C PRO A 172 -28.59 0.10 -4.13
N TYR A 173 -28.97 -0.52 -3.01
CA TYR A 173 -29.11 -1.98 -2.94
C TYR A 173 -30.48 -2.38 -3.49
N PHE A 174 -30.55 -2.76 -4.76
CA PHE A 174 -31.75 -3.37 -5.31
C PHE A 174 -31.78 -4.86 -4.97
N GLN A 175 -32.68 -5.26 -4.07
CA GLN A 175 -32.91 -6.68 -3.73
C GLN A 175 -33.45 -7.52 -4.93
N PHE A 176 -33.59 -6.91 -6.10
CA PHE A 176 -34.43 -7.35 -7.22
C PHE A 176 -33.74 -7.34 -8.60
N ALA A 177 -32.41 -7.26 -8.69
CA ALA A 177 -31.72 -7.16 -9.99
C ALA A 177 -31.59 -8.47 -10.80
N LYS A 178 -32.24 -9.57 -10.39
CA LYS A 178 -32.36 -10.80 -11.19
C LYS A 178 -33.73 -11.43 -10.99
N ASN A 179 -34.62 -11.20 -11.97
CA ASN A 179 -35.41 -12.29 -12.55
C ASN A 179 -34.51 -13.03 -13.55
#